data_AF-A0A3M1U762-F1
#
_entry.id   AF-A0A3M1U762-F1
#
_cell.length_a   1.000
_cell.length_b   1.000
_cell.length_c   1.000
_cell.angle_alpha   90.00
_cell.angle_beta   90.00
_cell.angle_gamma   90.00
#
_symmetry.space_group_name_H-M   'P 1'
#
loop_
_entity.id
_entity.type
_entity.pdbx_description
1 polymer ?
#
loop_
_entity_poly.entity_id
_entity_poly.type
_entity_poly.pdbx_seq_one_letter_code
_entity_poly.pdbx_strand_id
1 'polypeptide(L)' 'IVTRLGVGVEPIAEHEGKVVAVRSGKMLGTAFHPELTEDSRVHELFLNL' A
#
# COMPACT_ATOMS: atom_id res chain seq x y z
N ILE A 1 -0.92 -2.76 -10.26
CA ILE A 1 0.53 -2.67 -9.95
C ILE A 1 0.99 -1.24 -10.22
N VAL A 2 1.81 -0.64 -9.36
CA VAL A 2 2.26 0.76 -9.51
C VAL A 2 3.42 0.84 -10.49
N THR A 3 3.32 1.69 -11.52
CA THR A 3 4.32 1.82 -12.60
C THR A 3 5.12 3.12 -12.54
N ARG A 4 4.71 4.09 -11.71
CA ARG A 4 5.40 5.37 -11.50
C ARG A 4 5.09 5.91 -10.11
N LEU A 5 6.10 6.49 -9.47
CA LEU A 5 5.97 7.21 -8.20
C LEU A 5 6.09 8.72 -8.46
N GLY A 6 5.27 9.50 -7.75
CA GLY A 6 5.38 10.96 -7.71
C GLY A 6 6.21 11.42 -6.51
N VAL A 7 6.53 12.72 -6.46
CA VAL A 7 7.17 13.33 -5.28
C VAL A 7 6.30 13.13 -4.05
N GLY A 8 6.89 12.62 -2.96
CA GLY A 8 6.19 12.37 -1.70
C GLY A 8 5.34 11.08 -1.66
N VAL A 9 5.40 10.24 -2.70
CA VAL A 9 4.81 8.90 -2.69
C VAL A 9 5.88 7.89 -2.32
N GLU A 10 5.65 7.15 -1.24
CA GLU A 10 6.56 6.15 -0.70
C GLU A 10 6.06 4.74 -1.02
N PRO A 11 6.88 3.86 -1.63
CA PRO A 11 6.57 2.45 -1.74
C PRO A 11 6.73 1.79 -0.36
N ILE A 12 5.71 1.05 0.07
CA ILE A 12 5.70 0.39 1.39
C ILE A 12 5.61 -1.14 1.28
N ALA A 13 5.36 -1.67 0.09
CA ALA A 13 5.45 -3.11 -0.20
C ALA A 13 5.78 -3.37 -1.67
N GLU A 14 6.58 -4.41 -1.89
CA GLU A 14 6.93 -4.93 -3.21
C GLU A 14 6.67 -6.44 -3.27
N HIS A 15 6.30 -6.92 -4.46
CA HIS A 15 6.16 -8.34 -4.77
C HIS A 15 6.79 -8.60 -6.14
N GLU A 16 7.76 -9.50 -6.22
CA GLU A 16 8.50 -9.82 -7.45
C GLU A 16 9.09 -8.58 -8.14
N GLY A 17 9.66 -7.65 -7.36
CA GLY A 17 10.25 -6.40 -7.87
C GLY A 17 9.23 -5.39 -8.39
N LYS A 18 7.94 -5.59 -8.11
CA LYS A 18 6.86 -4.67 -8.48
C LYS A 18 6.25 -4.05 -7.23
N VAL A 19 6.09 -2.72 -7.23
CA VAL A 19 5.42 -2.01 -6.13
C VAL A 19 3.94 -2.34 -6.12
N VAL A 20 3.47 -2.83 -4.96
CA VAL A 20 2.08 -3.29 -4.75
C VAL A 20 1.35 -2.54 -3.64
N ALA A 21 2.05 -1.78 -2.80
CA ALA A 21 1.42 -0.82 -1.89
C ALA A 21 2.24 0.46 -1.76
N VAL A 22 1.56 1.60 -1.62
CA VAL A 22 2.15 2.94 -1.54
C VAL A 22 1.46 3.77 -0.47
N ARG A 23 2.19 4.75 0.08
CA ARG A 23 1.68 5.78 0.99
C ARG A 23 1.99 7.18 0.44
N SER A 24 1.07 8.12 0.63
CA SER A 24 1.30 9.54 0.35
C SER A 24 0.59 10.38 1.42
N GLY A 25 1.32 10.82 2.44
CA GLY A 25 0.73 11.47 3.61
C GLY A 25 -0.25 10.54 4.33
N LYS A 26 -1.54 10.91 4.36
CA LYS A 26 -2.65 10.12 4.95
C LYS A 26 -3.38 9.24 3.94
N MET A 27 -2.86 9.10 2.73
CA MET A 27 -3.41 8.21 1.71
C MET A 27 -2.63 6.90 1.67
N LEU A 28 -3.35 5.79 1.61
CA LEU A 28 -2.83 4.43 1.41
C LEU A 28 -3.43 3.86 0.12
N GLY A 29 -2.61 3.21 -0.70
CA GLY A 29 -3.07 2.53 -1.91
C GLY A 29 -2.47 1.15 -2.05
N THR A 30 -3.28 0.16 -2.41
CA THR A 30 -2.85 -1.23 -2.66
C THR A 30 -3.23 -1.67 -4.07
N ALA A 31 -2.43 -2.55 -4.67
CA ALA A 31 -2.71 -3.22 -5.94
C ALA A 31 -3.32 -4.62 -5.76
N PHE A 32 -3.69 -4.94 -4.52
CA PHE A 32 -4.30 -6.18 -4.07
C PHE A 32 -5.45 -5.84 -3.11
N HIS A 33 -6.24 -6.86 -2.79
CA HIS A 33 -7.42 -6.76 -1.94
C HIS A 33 -7.11 -7.23 -0.52
N PRO A 34 -6.69 -6.35 0.41
CA PRO A 34 -6.42 -6.74 1.80
C PRO A 34 -7.64 -7.33 2.52
N GLU A 35 -8.85 -7.02 2.05
CA GLU A 35 -10.13 -7.49 2.58
C GLU A 35 -10.47 -8.94 2.24
N LEU A 36 -9.77 -9.57 1.29
CA LEU A 36 -10.00 -10.97 0.91
C LEU A 36 -9.23 -11.97 1.79
N THR A 37 -8.78 -11.53 2.96
CA THR A 37 -8.10 -12.34 3.97
C THR A 37 -8.60 -11.95 5.36
N GLU A 38 -8.41 -12.82 6.36
CA GLU A 38 -8.73 -12.52 7.76
C GLU A 38 -7.65 -11.63 8.44
N ASP A 39 -6.57 -11.27 7.74
CA ASP A 39 -5.47 -10.47 8.29
C ASP A 39 -5.77 -8.96 8.22
N SER A 40 -6.02 -8.36 9.38
CA SER A 40 -6.39 -6.95 9.53
C SER A 40 -5.23 -5.96 9.47
N ARG A 41 -3.96 -6.39 9.35
CA ARG A 41 -2.79 -5.50 9.53
C ARG A 41 -2.74 -4.31 8.57
N VAL A 42 -3.25 -4.45 7.34
CA VAL A 42 -3.34 -3.32 6.39
C VAL A 42 -4.42 -2.32 6.81
N HIS A 43 -5.54 -2.79 7.34
CA HIS A 43 -6.59 -1.94 7.88
C HIS A 43 -6.12 -1.23 9.16
N GLU A 44 -5.41 -1.93 10.04
CA GLU A 44 -4.78 -1.33 11.23
C GLU A 44 -3.72 -0.29 10.85
N LEU A 45 -2.91 -0.56 9.82
CA LEU A 45 -1.99 0.43 9.27
C LEU A 45 -2.72 1.70 8.84
N PHE A 46 -3.84 1.55 8.12
CA PHE A 46 -4.67 2.69 7.69
C PHE A 46 -5.25 3.49 8.87
N LEU A 47 -5.72 2.81 9.91
CA LEU A 47 -6.26 3.47 11.11
C LEU A 47 -5.20 4.25 11.91
N ASN A 48 -3.92 3.91 11.75
CA ASN A 48 -2.80 4.56 12.44
C ASN A 48 -2.11 5.68 11.63
N LEU A 49 -2.69 6.13 10.50
CA LEU A 49 -2.09 7.15 9.62
C LEU A 49 -2.25 8.62 10.06
#